data_AF-A0A141RHB2-F1
#
_entry.id   AF-A0A141RHB2-F1
#
_cell.length_a   1.000
_cell.length_b   1.000
_cell.length_c   1.000
_cell.angle_alpha   90.00
_cell.angle_beta   90.00
_cell.angle_gamma   90.00
#
_symmetry.space_group_name_H-M   'P 1'
#
loop_
_entity.id
_entity.type
_entity.pdbx_description
1 polymer ?
#
loop_
_entity_poly.entity_id
_entity_poly.type
_entity_poly.pdbx_seq_one_letter_code
_entity_poly.pdbx_strand_id
1 'polypeptide(L)'
;MQKFAANLSMLFTELPFLDRFAAAAGAGFEAVEFLFPYEYAAGEIKQRLQENQLQLVLFNTPPGDVNAGEWGLAALPGRSAEARRDIELALE
;
A
#
# COMPACT_ATOMS: atom_id res chain seq x y z
N MET A 1 16.02 -10.85 -16.91
CA MET A 1 14.60 -11.19 -16.67
C MET A 1 13.92 -10.00 -16.01
N GLN A 2 12.64 -9.80 -16.30
CA GLN A 2 11.81 -8.78 -15.65
C GLN A 2 11.59 -9.14 -14.18
N LYS A 3 11.52 -8.11 -13.32
CA LYS A 3 11.15 -8.24 -11.91
C LYS A 3 9.66 -7.91 -11.76
N PHE A 4 8.90 -8.81 -11.17
CA PHE A 4 7.46 -8.64 -10.94
C PHE A 4 7.18 -8.35 -9.47
N ALA A 5 6.18 -7.52 -9.20
CA ALA A 5 5.66 -7.28 -7.87
C ALA A 5 4.23 -7.81 -7.77
N ALA A 6 3.89 -8.46 -6.65
CA ALA A 6 2.53 -8.87 -6.39
C ALA A 6 1.73 -7.68 -5.84
N ASN A 7 0.61 -7.34 -6.48
CA ASN A 7 -0.31 -6.34 -5.96
C ASN A 7 -1.24 -6.99 -4.91
N LEU A 8 -0.96 -6.76 -3.62
CA LEU A 8 -1.67 -7.39 -2.51
C LEU A 8 -3.08 -6.83 -2.28
N SER A 9 -3.44 -5.72 -2.93
CA SER A 9 -4.83 -5.26 -2.95
C SER A 9 -5.71 -6.10 -3.87
N MET A 10 -5.12 -6.78 -4.86
CA MET A 10 -5.84 -7.53 -5.90
C MET A 10 -5.57 -9.03 -5.85
N LEU A 11 -4.40 -9.45 -5.38
CA LEU A 11 -3.98 -10.85 -5.25
C LEU A 11 -4.07 -11.32 -3.79
N PHE A 12 -4.23 -12.63 -3.60
CA PHE A 12 -4.28 -13.27 -2.28
C PHE A 12 -5.42 -12.75 -1.38
N THR A 13 -6.51 -12.27 -1.97
CA THR A 13 -7.65 -11.65 -1.27
C THR A 13 -8.44 -12.62 -0.38
N GLU A 14 -8.24 -13.92 -0.59
CA GLU A 14 -8.69 -15.03 0.25
C GLU A 14 -8.05 -15.03 1.66
N LEU A 15 -6.99 -14.24 1.87
CA LEU A 15 -6.33 -14.04 3.16
C LEU A 15 -6.53 -12.62 3.71
N PRO A 16 -6.47 -12.43 5.04
CA PRO A 16 -6.28 -11.12 5.66
C PRO A 16 -5.04 -10.42 5.10
N PHE A 17 -5.07 -9.08 4.99
CA PHE A 17 -4.02 -8.30 4.29
C PHE A 17 -2.59 -8.63 4.75
N LEU A 18 -2.35 -8.67 6.07
CA LEU A 18 -1.01 -8.93 6.61
C LEU A 18 -0.49 -10.35 6.32
N ASP A 19 -1.38 -11.31 6.05
CA ASP A 19 -1.00 -12.69 5.72
C ASP A 19 -0.63 -12.84 4.23
N ARG A 20 -1.02 -11.87 3.39
CA ARG A 20 -0.74 -11.88 1.94
C ARG A 20 0.75 -11.72 1.62
N PHE A 21 1.53 -11.11 2.50
CA PHE A 21 2.97 -10.99 2.34
C PHE A 21 3.64 -12.37 2.30
N ALA A 22 3.27 -13.27 3.21
CA ALA A 22 3.79 -14.63 3.23
C ALA A 22 3.33 -15.43 2.00
N ALA A 23 2.08 -15.23 1.55
CA ALA A 23 1.58 -15.87 0.34
C ALA A 23 2.33 -15.41 -0.92
N ALA A 24 2.61 -14.10 -1.04
CA ALA A 24 3.38 -13.55 -2.16
C ALA A 24 4.81 -14.11 -2.22
N ALA A 25 5.50 -14.14 -1.08
CA ALA A 25 6.83 -14.74 -0.99
C ALA A 25 6.82 -16.24 -1.29
N GLY A 26 5.83 -16.98 -0.77
CA GLY A 26 5.64 -18.40 -1.06
C GLY A 26 5.36 -18.70 -2.54
N ALA A 27 4.77 -17.75 -3.27
CA ALA A 27 4.56 -17.81 -4.71
C ALA A 27 5.79 -17.38 -5.54
N GLY A 28 6.90 -17.01 -4.89
CA GLY A 28 8.16 -16.65 -5.55
C GLY A 28 8.29 -15.17 -5.93
N PHE A 29 7.42 -14.29 -5.44
CA PHE A 29 7.62 -12.86 -5.59
C PHE A 29 8.71 -12.36 -4.64
N GLU A 30 9.54 -11.45 -5.14
CA GLU A 30 10.56 -10.74 -4.34
C GLU A 30 10.12 -9.30 -4.01
N ALA A 31 8.99 -8.86 -4.58
CA ALA A 31 8.47 -7.51 -4.43
C ALA A 31 6.95 -7.49 -4.31
N VAL A 32 6.43 -6.49 -3.61
CA VAL A 32 5.00 -6.26 -3.41
C VAL A 32 4.63 -4.80 -3.59
N GLU A 33 3.38 -4.58 -3.98
CA GLU A 33 2.71 -3.29 -3.95
C GLU A 33 1.29 -3.44 -3.39
N PHE A 34 0.69 -2.35 -2.96
CA PHE A 34 -0.71 -2.30 -2.52
C PHE A 34 -1.20 -0.85 -2.52
N LEU A 35 -2.51 -0.63 -2.54
CA LEU A 35 -3.06 0.72 -2.66
C LEU A 35 -2.86 1.54 -1.38
N PHE A 36 -3.45 1.13 -0.26
CA PHE A 36 -3.56 1.97 0.95
C PHE A 36 -3.18 1.19 2.21
N PRO A 37 -2.06 1.52 2.88
CA PRO A 37 -1.62 0.84 4.10
C PRO A 37 -2.18 1.43 5.41
N TYR A 38 -2.89 2.56 5.36
CA TYR A 38 -3.11 3.46 6.50
C TYR A 38 -3.98 2.91 7.65
N GLU A 39 -4.58 1.73 7.49
CA GLU A 39 -5.28 1.02 8.57
C GLU A 39 -4.32 0.21 9.47
N TYR A 40 -3.07 0.03 9.04
CA TYR A 40 -2.05 -0.75 9.72
C TYR A 40 -0.90 0.13 10.19
N ALA A 41 -0.28 -0.22 11.32
CA ALA A 41 0.92 0.47 11.73
C ALA A 41 2.07 0.18 10.74
N ALA A 42 2.83 1.22 10.35
CA ALA A 42 3.97 1.06 9.44
C ALA A 42 4.98 0.00 9.93
N GLY A 43 5.14 -0.14 11.25
CA GLY A 43 5.97 -1.17 11.87
C GLY A 43 5.50 -2.61 11.58
N GLU A 44 4.20 -2.86 11.52
CA GLU A 44 3.65 -4.19 11.21
C GLU A 44 3.92 -4.58 9.76
N ILE A 45 3.71 -3.63 8.83
CA ILE A 45 4.03 -3.83 7.41
C ILE A 45 5.53 -4.05 7.24
N LYS A 46 6.37 -3.24 7.88
CA LYS A 46 7.83 -3.39 7.86
C LYS A 46 8.26 -4.77 8.35
N GLN A 47 7.68 -5.25 9.45
CA GLN A 47 7.95 -6.58 9.97
C GLN A 47 7.60 -7.66 8.94
N ARG A 48 6.42 -7.58 8.31
CA ARG A 48 6.01 -8.56 7.27
C ARG A 48 6.92 -8.54 6.05
N LEU A 49 7.36 -7.36 5.60
CA LEU A 49 8.33 -7.24 4.51
C LEU A 49 9.67 -7.93 4.88
N GLN A 50 10.17 -7.69 6.09
CA GLN A 50 11.44 -8.25 6.58
C GLN A 50 11.38 -9.77 6.74
N GLU A 51 10.33 -10.29 7.39
CA GLU A 51 10.13 -11.73 7.61
C GLU A 51 10.08 -12.52 6.30
N ASN A 52 9.51 -11.91 5.24
CA ASN A 52 9.30 -12.54 3.95
C ASN A 52 10.31 -12.13 2.87
N GLN A 53 11.32 -11.32 3.23
CA GLN A 53 12.36 -10.83 2.31
C GLN A 53 11.79 -10.13 1.06
N LEU A 54 10.72 -9.35 1.26
CA LEU A 54 10.01 -8.65 0.19
C LEU A 54 10.42 -7.18 0.12
N GLN A 55 10.55 -6.66 -1.09
CA GLN A 55 10.68 -5.23 -1.35
C GLN A 55 9.31 -4.59 -1.56
N LEU A 56 8.98 -3.54 -0.81
CA LEU A 56 7.84 -2.69 -1.13
C LEU A 56 8.21 -1.75 -2.29
N VAL A 57 7.50 -1.84 -3.42
CA VAL A 57 7.82 -1.05 -4.62
C VAL A 57 6.83 0.09 -4.90
N LEU A 58 5.60 -0.01 -4.41
CA LEU A 58 4.57 1.02 -4.62
C LEU A 58 3.48 0.95 -3.53
N PHE A 59 3.05 2.12 -3.09
CA PHE A 59 1.75 2.35 -2.47
C PHE A 59 1.27 3.78 -2.74
N ASN A 60 0.01 4.09 -2.43
CA ASN A 60 -0.59 5.38 -2.73
C ASN A 60 -0.74 6.23 -1.47
N THR A 61 -0.74 7.56 -1.63
CA THR A 61 -1.25 8.51 -0.62
C THR A 61 -2.72 8.22 -0.27
N PRO A 62 -3.24 8.71 0.88
CA PRO A 62 -4.66 8.58 1.20
C PRO A 62 -5.59 8.99 0.04
N PRO A 63 -6.70 8.25 -0.18
CA PRO A 63 -7.62 8.55 -1.28
C PRO A 63 -8.63 9.66 -0.96
N GLY A 64 -8.67 10.17 0.28
CA GLY A 64 -9.77 10.98 0.79
C GLY A 64 -10.94 10.11 1.28
N ASP A 65 -12.15 10.67 1.31
CA ASP A 65 -13.38 9.96 1.65
C ASP A 65 -13.96 9.19 0.46
N VAL A 66 -13.59 7.91 0.36
CA VAL A 66 -14.10 7.01 -0.67
C VAL A 66 -15.62 6.81 -0.59
N ASN A 67 -16.23 6.92 0.60
CA ASN A 67 -17.69 6.80 0.74
C ASN A 67 -18.42 8.04 0.19
N ALA A 68 -17.75 9.18 0.17
CA ALA A 68 -18.20 10.39 -0.52
C ALA A 68 -17.82 10.43 -2.01
N GLY A 69 -17.15 9.38 -2.53
CA GLY A 69 -16.73 9.28 -3.92
C GLY A 69 -15.39 9.98 -4.23
N GLU A 70 -14.60 10.33 -3.22
CA GLU A 70 -13.27 10.89 -3.43
C GLU A 70 -12.28 9.80 -3.89
N TRP A 71 -11.31 10.20 -4.72
CA TRP A 71 -10.28 9.30 -5.25
C TRP A 71 -8.96 10.04 -5.48
N GLY A 72 -8.49 10.69 -4.42
CA GLY A 72 -7.31 11.55 -4.40
C GLY A 72 -7.65 13.04 -4.49
N LEU A 73 -6.87 13.86 -3.78
CA LEU A 73 -7.15 15.29 -3.59
C LEU A 73 -6.18 16.20 -4.36
N ALA A 74 -5.10 15.65 -4.94
CA ALA A 74 -3.97 16.42 -5.48
C ALA A 74 -4.34 17.41 -6.59
N ALA A 75 -5.35 17.09 -7.40
CA ALA A 75 -5.81 17.92 -8.53
C ALA A 75 -7.11 18.70 -8.23
N LEU A 76 -7.59 18.69 -6.98
CA LEU A 76 -8.84 19.37 -6.60
C LEU A 76 -8.55 20.82 -6.17
N PRO A 77 -9.11 21.84 -6.86
CA PRO A 77 -8.97 23.23 -6.45
C PRO A 77 -9.44 23.47 -5.01
N GLY A 78 -8.65 24.18 -4.22
CA GLY A 78 -8.97 24.47 -2.81
C GLY A 78 -8.58 23.38 -1.80
N ARG A 79 -8.20 22.17 -2.25
CA ARG A 79 -7.84 21.04 -1.36
C ARG A 79 -6.33 20.81 -1.22
N SER A 80 -5.47 21.69 -1.75
CA SER A 80 -4.01 21.48 -1.78
C SER A 80 -3.37 21.32 -0.40
N ALA A 81 -3.93 21.94 0.65
CA ALA A 81 -3.43 21.77 2.02
C ALA A 81 -3.67 20.33 2.53
N GLU A 82 -4.77 19.70 2.13
CA GLU A 82 -5.11 18.33 2.52
C GLU A 82 -4.26 17.34 1.74
N ALA A 83 -4.13 17.54 0.42
CA ALA A 83 -3.22 16.76 -0.40
C ALA A 83 -1.76 16.78 0.12
N ARG A 84 -1.29 17.92 0.66
CA ARG A 84 0.03 18.00 1.30
C ARG A 84 0.12 17.19 2.59
N ARG A 85 -0.89 17.24 3.44
CA ARG A 85 -0.94 16.41 4.66
C ARG A 85 -0.96 14.92 4.31
N ASP A 86 -1.68 14.54 3.27
CA ASP A 86 -1.75 13.16 2.77
C ASP A 86 -0.39 12.67 2.25
N ILE A 87 0.39 13.55 1.61
CA ILE A 87 1.78 13.27 1.21
C ILE A 87 2.69 13.18 2.43
N GLU A 88 2.56 14.08 3.40
CA GLU A 88 3.34 14.06 4.64
C GLU A 88 3.10 12.77 5.43
N LEU A 89 1.83 12.34 5.58
CA LEU A 89 1.47 11.07 6.21
C LEU A 89 2.09 9.86 5.48
N ALA A 90 2.19 9.89 4.16
CA ALA A 90 2.82 8.82 3.38
C ALA A 90 4.34 8.75 3.55
N LEU A 91 4.98 9.76 4.14
CA LEU A 91 6.42 9.80 4.41
C LEU A 91 6.80 9.36 5.84
N GLU A 92 5.82 9.25 6.74
CA GLU A 92 6.00 8.79 8.14
C GLU A 92 6.18 7.27 8.23
#